data_AF-A0A1N7QH68-F1
#
_entry.id   AF-A0A1N7QH68-F1
#
_cell.length_a   1.000
_cell.length_b   1.000
_cell.length_c   1.000
_cell.angle_alpha   90.00
_cell.angle_beta   90.00
_cell.angle_gamma   90.00
#
_symmetry.space_group_name_H-M   'P 1'
#
loop_
_entity.id
_entity.type
_entity.pdbx_description
1 polymer ?
#
loop_
_entity_poly.entity_id
_entity_poly.type
_entity_poly.pdbx_seq_one_letter_code
_entity_poly.pdbx_strand_id
1 'polypeptide(L)'
;MKKMKVTFMLVAVCLGIGGAFASKKFNAACIDNQQYIYVSGVGYMEVYPATYICASNSSAICTYYKSNIAPVTYTICVYGIYTTQ
;
A
#
# COMPACT_ATOMS: atom_id res chain seq x y z
N MET A 1 -5.83 15.19 -41.65
CA MET A 1 -5.20 13.99 -41.01
C MET A 1 -4.18 14.31 -39.91
N LYS A 2 -3.30 15.33 -40.05
CA LYS A 2 -2.29 15.64 -39.02
C LYS A 2 -2.88 16.13 -37.67
N LYS A 3 -4.00 16.85 -37.69
CA LYS A 3 -4.62 17.43 -36.49
C LYS A 3 -5.24 16.40 -35.52
N MET A 4 -5.81 15.30 -36.02
CA MET A 4 -6.39 14.24 -35.17
C MET A 4 -5.34 13.46 -34.36
N LYS A 5 -4.12 13.31 -34.89
CA LYS A 5 -3.04 12.58 -34.20
C LYS A 5 -2.54 13.32 -32.96
N VAL A 6 -2.52 14.66 -33.03
CA VAL A 6 -2.08 15.51 -31.92
C VAL A 6 -3.06 15.44 -30.75
N THR A 7 -4.37 15.45 -31.04
CA THR A 7 -5.40 15.34 -30.00
C THR A 7 -5.35 13.99 -29.27
N PHE A 8 -5.13 12.89 -30.00
CA PHE A 8 -4.99 11.56 -29.40
C PHE A 8 -3.76 11.42 -28.50
N MET A 9 -2.62 12.02 -28.89
CA MET A 9 -1.42 12.02 -28.04
C MET A 9 -1.62 12.80 -26.75
N LEU A 10 -2.29 13.96 -26.80
CA LEU A 10 -2.58 14.76 -25.60
C LEU A 10 -3.49 14.03 -24.60
N VAL A 11 -4.52 13.33 -25.09
CA VAL A 11 -5.41 12.53 -24.23
C VAL A 11 -4.65 11.38 -23.57
N ALA A 12 -3.76 10.69 -24.29
CA ALA A 12 -2.96 9.61 -23.74
C ALA A 12 -2.00 10.08 -22.62
N VAL A 13 -1.39 11.25 -22.76
CA VAL A 13 -0.53 11.85 -21.72
C VAL A 13 -1.35 12.20 -20.47
N CYS A 14 -2.53 12.82 -20.63
CA CYS A 14 -3.40 13.13 -19.50
C CYS A 14 -3.89 11.88 -18.75
N LEU A 15 -4.22 10.81 -19.48
CA LEU A 15 -4.62 9.53 -18.88
C LEU A 15 -3.44 8.82 -18.16
N GLY A 16 -2.23 8.91 -18.71
CA GLY A 16 -1.03 8.38 -18.07
C GLY A 16 -0.69 9.07 -16.75
N ILE A 17 -0.85 10.40 -16.70
CA ILE A 17 -0.66 11.18 -15.46
C ILE A 17 -1.78 10.83 -14.46
N GLY A 18 -3.04 10.77 -14.89
CA GLY A 18 -4.17 10.41 -14.03
C GLY A 18 -4.08 9.00 -13.43
N GLY A 19 -3.56 8.03 -14.20
CA GLY A 19 -3.36 6.65 -13.75
C GLY A 19 -2.39 6.54 -12.57
N ALA A 20 -1.29 7.30 -12.59
CA ALA A 20 -0.28 7.26 -11.52
C ALA A 20 -0.80 7.76 -10.17
N PHE A 21 -1.74 8.72 -10.16
CA PHE A 21 -2.38 9.19 -8.92
C PHE A 21 -3.45 8.23 -8.39
N ALA A 22 -4.12 7.47 -9.28
CA ALA A 22 -5.12 6.49 -8.87
C ALA A 22 -4.50 5.26 -8.19
N SER A 23 -3.30 4.84 -8.61
CA SER A 23 -2.58 3.70 -8.00
C SER A 23 -2.26 3.89 -6.52
N LYS A 24 -2.21 5.14 -6.04
CA LYS A 24 -1.97 5.44 -4.62
C LYS A 24 -3.22 5.40 -3.75
N LYS A 25 -4.43 5.42 -4.33
CA LYS A 25 -5.69 5.50 -3.54
C LYS A 25 -6.03 4.23 -2.76
N PHE A 26 -5.41 3.10 -3.06
CA PHE A 26 -5.62 1.84 -2.32
C PHE A 26 -4.55 1.57 -1.27
N ASN A 27 -3.56 2.44 -1.14
CA ASN A 27 -2.53 2.30 -0.12
C ASN A 27 -3.04 2.93 1.18
N ALA A 28 -3.11 2.12 2.25
CA ALA A 28 -3.42 2.59 3.58
C ALA A 28 -2.44 3.71 3.98
N ALA A 29 -2.95 4.74 4.65
CA ALA A 29 -2.16 5.93 5.05
C ALA A 29 -0.93 5.60 5.92
N CYS A 30 -0.90 4.39 6.49
CA CYS A 30 0.18 3.89 7.31
C CYS A 30 1.32 3.23 6.53
N ILE A 31 1.21 3.01 5.20
CA ILE A 31 2.22 2.29 4.40
C ILE A 31 3.59 2.98 4.40
N ASP A 32 3.61 4.31 4.54
CA ASP A 32 4.86 5.08 4.63
C ASP A 32 5.53 4.97 6.01
N ASN A 33 4.87 4.39 7.01
CA ASN A 33 5.46 4.14 8.33
C ASN A 33 6.12 2.76 8.41
N GLN A 34 6.98 2.58 9.42
CA GLN A 34 7.54 1.28 9.75
C GLN A 34 6.43 0.25 10.01
N GLN A 35 6.53 -0.88 9.31
CA GLN A 35 5.53 -1.96 9.33
C GLN A 35 5.97 -3.09 10.25
N TYR A 36 4.97 -3.75 10.83
CA TYR A 36 5.16 -4.85 11.75
C TYR A 36 4.22 -6.01 11.42
N ILE A 37 4.64 -7.24 11.70
CA ILE A 37 3.80 -8.43 11.71
C ILE A 37 3.72 -9.01 13.11
N TYR A 38 2.61 -9.67 13.43
CA TYR A 38 2.49 -10.41 14.68
C TYR A 38 2.87 -11.87 14.46
N VAL A 39 3.92 -12.32 15.13
CA VAL A 39 4.37 -13.71 15.11
C VAL A 39 4.02 -14.36 16.46
N SER A 40 3.18 -15.40 16.42
CA SER A 40 2.74 -16.10 17.64
C SER A 40 3.95 -16.59 18.44
N GLY A 41 3.99 -16.28 19.73
CA GLY A 41 5.10 -16.63 20.63
C GLY A 41 6.31 -15.68 20.62
N VAL A 42 6.41 -14.77 19.63
CA VAL A 42 7.52 -13.80 19.52
C VAL A 42 7.01 -12.35 19.69
N GLY A 43 5.79 -12.07 19.25
CA GLY A 43 5.19 -10.73 19.30
C GLY A 43 5.32 -9.97 17.99
N TYR A 44 5.37 -8.63 18.07
CA TYR A 44 5.45 -7.76 16.90
C TYR A 44 6.89 -7.65 16.39
N MET A 45 7.09 -7.99 15.11
CA MET A 45 8.39 -7.94 14.44
C MET A 45 8.36 -6.95 13.28
N GLU A 46 9.44 -6.20 13.10
CA GLU A 46 9.61 -5.26 12.00
C GLU A 46 9.73 -5.98 10.67
N VAL A 47 9.03 -5.45 9.65
CA VAL A 47 9.11 -5.94 8.27
C VAL A 47 9.41 -4.79 7.33
N TYR A 48 10.23 -5.07 6.32
CA TYR A 48 10.59 -4.09 5.32
C TYR A 48 9.61 -4.15 4.15
N PRO A 49 9.06 -3.01 3.68
CA PRO A 49 8.05 -2.98 2.62
C PRO A 49 8.51 -3.59 1.29
N ALA A 50 9.81 -3.79 1.08
CA ALA A 50 10.36 -4.45 -0.10
C ALA A 50 10.36 -6.00 -0.02
N THR A 51 10.01 -6.59 1.12
CA THR A 51 10.12 -8.05 1.34
C THR A 51 8.78 -8.75 1.53
N TYR A 52 7.67 -8.03 1.43
CA TYR A 52 6.35 -8.61 1.62
C TYR A 52 5.30 -7.98 0.70
N ILE A 53 4.26 -8.77 0.42
CA ILE A 53 3.04 -8.30 -0.21
C ILE A 53 1.84 -8.70 0.67
N CYS A 54 0.83 -7.83 0.70
CA CYS A 54 -0.45 -8.14 1.30
C CYS A 54 -1.41 -8.59 0.20
N ALA A 55 -1.65 -9.89 0.10
CA ALA A 55 -2.60 -10.40 -0.88
C ALA A 55 -4.03 -9.97 -0.47
N SER A 56 -4.70 -9.25 -1.37
CA SER A 56 -6.07 -8.78 -1.22
C SER A 56 -7.06 -9.94 -1.08
N ASN A 57 -8.26 -9.67 -0.52
CA ASN A 57 -9.38 -10.62 -0.31
C ASN A 57 -9.32 -11.50 0.95
N SER A 58 -8.71 -11.01 2.03
CA SER A 58 -8.81 -11.65 3.34
C SER A 58 -9.15 -10.64 4.43
N SER A 59 -9.93 -11.07 5.42
CA SER A 59 -10.15 -10.34 6.67
C SER A 59 -9.03 -10.53 7.68
N ALA A 60 -7.99 -11.29 7.33
CA ALA A 60 -6.78 -11.41 8.12
C ALA A 60 -6.01 -10.09 8.18
N ILE A 61 -5.24 -9.90 9.24
CA ILE A 61 -4.37 -8.74 9.40
C ILE A 61 -3.05 -9.06 8.71
N CYS A 62 -2.68 -8.26 7.71
CA CYS A 62 -1.42 -8.43 7.01
C CYS A 62 -0.28 -7.73 7.77
N THR A 63 -0.44 -6.43 8.04
CA THR A 63 0.55 -5.64 8.77
C THR A 63 -0.08 -4.71 9.79
N TYR A 64 0.73 -4.36 10.77
CA TYR A 64 0.48 -3.36 11.79
C TYR A 64 1.45 -2.21 11.61
N TYR A 65 1.06 -1.03 12.08
CA TYR A 65 1.97 0.09 12.29
C TYR A 65 1.94 0.49 13.76
N LYS A 66 3.05 1.04 14.25
CA LYS A 66 3.12 1.57 15.60
C LYS A 66 2.58 3.00 15.61
N SER A 67 1.46 3.23 16.28
CA SER A 67 0.90 4.56 16.45
C SER A 67 1.81 5.38 17.36
N ASN A 68 2.17 6.59 16.92
CA ASN A 68 2.89 7.57 17.73
C ASN A 68 1.94 8.43 18.59
N ILE A 69 0.62 8.23 18.47
CA ILE A 69 -0.40 8.92 19.25
C ILE A 69 -0.63 8.13 20.54
N ALA A 70 -0.59 8.80 21.70
CA ALA A 70 -0.79 8.14 22.99
C ALA A 70 -2.23 7.58 23.13
N PRO A 71 -2.41 6.32 23.57
CA PRO A 71 -1.38 5.35 23.95
C PRO A 71 -0.63 4.79 22.73
N VAL A 72 0.69 4.65 22.84
CA VAL A 72 1.53 4.06 21.78
C VAL A 72 1.16 2.58 21.64
N THR A 73 0.38 2.25 20.61
CA THR A 73 -0.12 0.89 20.36
C THR A 73 0.15 0.45 18.92
N TYR A 74 0.23 -0.87 18.73
CA TYR A 74 0.22 -1.46 17.39
C TYR A 74 -1.21 -1.46 16.86
N THR A 75 -1.42 -0.80 15.73
CA THR A 75 -2.73 -0.67 15.09
C THR A 75 -2.64 -1.32 13.71
N ILE A 76 -3.76 -1.89 13.26
CA ILE A 76 -3.84 -2.54 11.95
C ILE A 76 -3.56 -1.51 10.86
N CYS A 77 -2.60 -1.83 9.98
CA CYS A 77 -2.28 -1.00 8.83
C CYS A 77 -3.02 -1.49 7.59
N VAL A 78 -2.81 -2.76 7.24
CA VAL A 78 -3.37 -3.37 6.03
C VAL A 78 -3.99 -4.72 6.38
N TYR A 79 -5.20 -4.95 5.87
CA TYR A 79 -5.82 -6.27 5.87
C TYR A 79 -5.40 -7.06 4.63
N GLY A 80 -5.22 -8.36 4.77
CA GLY A 80 -4.80 -9.26 3.72
C GLY A 80 -4.05 -10.46 4.26
N ILE A 81 -3.60 -11.32 3.35
CA ILE A 81 -2.71 -12.42 3.69
C ILE A 81 -1.29 -11.92 3.53
N TYR A 82 -0.53 -11.91 4.63
CA TYR A 82 0.89 -11.64 4.59
C TYR A 82 1.60 -12.78 3.85
N THR A 83 2.33 -12.44 2.79
CA THR A 83 3.26 -13.36 2.12
C THR A 83 4.56 -12.64 1.81
N THR A 84 5.66 -13.36 1.97
CA THR A 84 6.98 -12.87 1.55
C THR A 84 7.08 -12.96 0.03
N GLN A 85 7.78 -12.00 -0.57
CA GLN A 85 8.15 -12.06 -1.99
C GLN A 85 9.44 -12.87 -2.18
#